data_AF-A0A661JHX4-F1
#
_entry.id   AF-A0A661JHX4-F1
#
_cell.length_a   1.000
_cell.length_b   1.000
_cell.length_c   1.000
_cell.angle_alpha   90.00
_cell.angle_beta   90.00
_cell.angle_gamma   90.00
#
_symmetry.space_group_name_H-M   'P 1'
#
loop_
_entity.id
_entity.type
_entity.pdbx_description
1 polymer ?
#
loop_
_entity_poly.entity_id
_entity_poly.type
_entity_poly.pdbx_seq_one_letter_code
_entity_poly.pdbx_strand_id
1 'polypeptide(L)'
;MNREEYDLIVIGGGPAGLTAGLYGVRAKLKTLLLEKLPLLGGQIINAEKVENYPGFPEGISGQELISKMETQAREFGLVIKTEEVKAIKVDGEVKKVVTEDGDYFTRSIIVATGASPSRLGVEGEERLIGRGISFCGTCDGFFFKDKDVIVVGGGDTAIIEALFLTRFVRKVTVVHRRNELRATKILQERAFKNEKIGFLWDSVVERIEGKETVEKVILRNVKTGETFVREIDGVFIFVGITPNSQFLKGTIDLDEKGFIMTDDNLETSVSGIFAAGDVRKKLLRQISTAVGDGATAAFAAEKYLEK
;
A
#
# COMPACT_ATOMS: atom_id res chain seq x y z
N MET A 1 -21.96 8.66 30.67
CA MET A 1 -21.61 7.68 29.63
C MET A 1 -20.14 7.35 29.80
N ASN A 2 -19.81 6.14 30.25
CA ASN A 2 -18.42 5.70 30.37
C ASN A 2 -17.78 5.76 28.99
N ARG A 3 -16.85 6.70 28.79
CA ARG A 3 -16.03 6.75 27.58
C ARG A 3 -15.08 5.56 27.64
N GLU A 4 -15.06 4.71 26.62
CA GLU A 4 -14.00 3.70 26.52
C GLU A 4 -12.69 4.41 26.17
N GLU A 5 -11.92 4.69 27.21
CA GLU A 5 -10.60 5.30 27.08
C GLU A 5 -9.55 4.20 26.88
N TYR A 6 -8.72 4.37 25.85
CA TYR A 6 -7.58 3.50 25.52
C TYR A 6 -6.28 4.26 25.74
N ASP A 7 -5.23 3.59 26.21
CA ASP A 7 -3.91 4.22 26.34
C ASP A 7 -3.30 4.50 24.97
N LEU A 8 -3.48 3.54 24.04
CA LEU A 8 -2.95 3.57 22.69
C LEU A 8 -3.99 3.08 21.68
N ILE A 9 -4.19 3.83 20.60
CA ILE A 9 -4.95 3.38 19.42
C ILE A 9 -4.01 3.25 18.22
N VAL A 10 -4.02 2.08 17.58
CA VAL A 10 -3.29 1.79 16.34
C VAL A 10 -4.29 1.77 15.18
N ILE A 11 -4.01 2.52 14.11
CA ILE A 11 -4.91 2.63 12.95
C ILE A 11 -4.26 1.94 11.75
N GLY A 12 -4.80 0.80 11.34
CA GLY A 12 -4.32 -0.04 10.26
C GLY A 12 -3.77 -1.38 10.75
N GLY A 13 -4.17 -2.46 10.09
CA GLY A 13 -3.89 -3.85 10.44
C GLY A 13 -2.86 -4.54 9.55
N GLY A 14 -1.94 -3.79 8.94
CA GLY A 14 -0.78 -4.34 8.23
C GLY A 14 0.36 -4.75 9.17
N PRO A 15 1.53 -5.17 8.64
CA PRO A 15 2.68 -5.57 9.46
C PRO A 15 3.09 -4.52 10.51
N ALA A 16 3.14 -3.24 10.13
CA ALA A 16 3.47 -2.15 11.07
C ALA A 16 2.47 -2.05 12.23
N GLY A 17 1.17 -2.09 11.92
CA GLY A 17 0.12 -1.95 12.93
C GLY A 17 0.01 -3.16 13.84
N LEU A 18 0.12 -4.38 13.31
CA LEU A 18 0.15 -5.60 14.12
C LEU A 18 1.36 -5.63 15.04
N THR A 19 2.54 -5.24 14.56
CA THR A 19 3.73 -5.11 15.42
C THR A 19 3.53 -4.03 16.48
N ALA A 20 3.02 -2.86 16.12
CA ALA A 20 2.77 -1.78 17.08
C ALA A 20 1.78 -2.20 18.17
N GLY A 21 0.68 -2.84 17.78
CA GLY A 21 -0.33 -3.36 18.69
C GLY A 21 0.24 -4.43 19.64
N LEU A 22 1.03 -5.37 19.10
CA LEU A 22 1.74 -6.38 19.91
C LEU A 22 2.67 -5.74 20.94
N TYR A 23 3.46 -4.74 20.55
CA TYR A 23 4.35 -4.04 21.49
C TYR A 23 3.57 -3.26 22.54
N GLY A 24 2.47 -2.59 22.16
CA GLY A 24 1.59 -1.88 23.08
C GLY A 24 1.01 -2.78 24.18
N VAL A 25 0.44 -3.94 23.81
CA VAL A 25 -0.08 -4.89 24.81
C VAL A 25 1.01 -5.52 25.67
N ARG A 26 2.21 -5.74 25.12
CA ARG A 26 3.36 -6.25 25.89
C ARG A 26 3.88 -5.23 26.91
N ALA A 27 3.74 -3.94 26.62
CA ALA A 27 3.97 -2.83 27.54
C ALA A 27 2.81 -2.65 28.56
N LYS A 28 1.80 -3.53 28.54
CA LYS A 28 0.58 -3.47 29.38
C LYS A 28 -0.29 -2.23 29.13
N LEU A 29 -0.15 -1.59 27.98
CA LEU A 29 -1.05 -0.51 27.56
C LEU A 29 -2.38 -1.11 27.11
N LYS A 30 -3.49 -0.49 27.52
CA LYS A 30 -4.82 -0.80 26.99
C LYS A 30 -4.87 -0.35 25.52
N THR A 31 -4.57 -1.28 24.62
CA THR A 31 -4.34 -1.02 23.20
C THR A 31 -5.50 -1.51 22.34
N LEU A 32 -5.95 -0.67 21.41
CA LEU A 32 -6.93 -1.00 20.37
C LEU A 32 -6.31 -0.86 18.99
N LEU A 33 -6.51 -1.86 18.13
CA LEU A 33 -6.22 -1.76 16.70
C LEU A 33 -7.54 -1.61 15.91
N LEU A 34 -7.61 -0.59 15.07
CA LEU A 34 -8.72 -0.33 14.15
C LEU A 34 -8.27 -0.62 12.72
N GLU A 35 -8.95 -1.54 12.04
CA GLU A 35 -8.73 -1.86 10.62
C GLU A 35 -10.02 -1.67 9.83
N LYS A 36 -9.96 -1.01 8.68
CA LYS A 36 -11.15 -0.74 7.85
C LYS A 36 -11.69 -1.98 7.15
N LEU A 37 -10.86 -3.00 6.91
CA LEU A 37 -11.23 -4.25 6.24
C LEU A 37 -11.44 -5.41 7.23
N PRO A 38 -12.33 -6.37 6.92
CA PRO A 38 -12.47 -7.59 7.74
C PRO A 38 -11.20 -8.44 7.80
N LEU A 39 -10.40 -8.43 6.72
CA LEU A 39 -9.13 -9.15 6.64
C LEU A 39 -7.96 -8.22 6.96
N LEU A 40 -7.10 -8.66 7.87
CA LEU A 40 -5.85 -7.98 8.22
C LEU A 40 -4.77 -8.24 7.17
N GLY A 41 -3.68 -7.47 7.25
CA GLY A 41 -2.46 -7.67 6.47
C GLY A 41 -2.13 -6.55 5.51
N GLY A 42 -3.10 -5.72 5.14
CA GLY A 42 -2.87 -4.68 4.13
C GLY A 42 -2.38 -5.27 2.82
N GLN A 43 -1.38 -4.64 2.17
CA GLN A 43 -0.94 -5.06 0.84
C GLN A 43 -0.28 -6.46 0.79
N ILE A 44 0.35 -6.91 1.88
CA ILE A 44 1.16 -8.14 1.82
C ILE A 44 0.32 -9.39 1.62
N ILE A 45 -0.97 -9.36 1.94
CA ILE A 45 -1.89 -10.48 1.71
C ILE A 45 -1.91 -10.97 0.25
N ASN A 46 -1.50 -10.11 -0.68
CA ASN A 46 -1.43 -10.38 -2.10
C ASN A 46 -0.11 -11.03 -2.55
N ALA A 47 0.91 -11.11 -1.69
CA ALA A 47 2.18 -11.72 -2.05
C ALA A 47 2.10 -13.26 -1.97
N GLU A 48 2.29 -13.94 -3.11
CA GLU A 48 2.38 -15.41 -3.16
C GLU A 48 3.57 -15.92 -2.33
N LYS A 49 4.72 -15.25 -2.49
CA LYS A 49 5.96 -15.62 -1.80
C LYS A 49 6.75 -14.39 -1.38
N VAL A 50 7.08 -14.34 -0.10
CA VAL A 50 7.94 -13.35 0.54
C VAL A 50 9.27 -14.03 0.84
N GLU A 51 10.32 -13.64 0.13
CA GLU A 51 11.67 -14.22 0.27
C GLU A 51 12.66 -13.27 0.95
N ASN A 52 12.24 -12.03 1.19
CA ASN A 52 13.09 -10.95 1.71
C ASN A 52 12.73 -10.53 3.14
N TYR A 53 11.90 -11.31 3.84
CA TYR A 53 11.63 -11.13 5.27
C TYR A 53 12.45 -12.16 6.07
N PRO A 54 13.49 -11.73 6.80
CA PRO A 54 14.37 -12.64 7.53
C PRO A 54 13.62 -13.53 8.53
N GLY A 55 14.08 -14.77 8.68
CA GLY A 55 13.44 -15.79 9.53
C GLY A 55 12.69 -16.87 8.76
N PHE A 56 12.50 -16.69 7.44
CA PHE A 56 11.82 -17.64 6.56
C PHE A 56 12.75 -18.03 5.39
N PRO A 57 13.71 -18.96 5.59
CA PRO A 57 14.74 -19.28 4.60
C PRO A 57 14.17 -19.86 3.29
N GLU A 58 13.02 -20.53 3.35
CA GLU A 58 12.32 -21.07 2.18
C GLU A 58 11.33 -20.06 1.57
N GLY A 59 11.21 -18.87 2.18
CA GLY A 59 10.16 -17.91 1.97
C GLY A 59 8.87 -18.27 2.71
N ILE A 60 7.89 -17.36 2.67
CA ILE A 60 6.57 -17.54 3.28
C ILE A 60 5.52 -16.81 2.43
N SER A 61 4.28 -17.31 2.36
CA SER A 61 3.22 -16.53 1.70
C SER A 61 2.83 -15.32 2.53
N GLY A 62 2.36 -14.25 1.88
CA GLY A 62 1.92 -13.06 2.59
C GLY A 62 0.73 -13.31 3.52
N GLN A 63 -0.18 -14.18 3.10
CA GLN A 63 -1.32 -14.64 3.91
C GLN A 63 -0.85 -15.39 5.17
N GLU A 64 0.08 -16.34 5.01
CA GLU A 64 0.59 -17.10 6.14
C GLU A 64 1.37 -16.20 7.11
N LEU A 65 2.20 -15.30 6.60
CA LEU A 65 2.95 -14.37 7.43
C LEU A 65 2.03 -13.50 8.30
N ILE A 66 0.99 -12.91 7.70
CA ILE A 66 0.03 -12.08 8.45
C ILE A 66 -0.79 -12.90 9.43
N SER A 67 -1.21 -14.10 9.06
CA SER A 67 -1.91 -15.02 9.97
C SER A 67 -1.08 -15.32 11.22
N LYS A 68 0.23 -15.55 11.06
CA LYS A 68 1.15 -15.71 12.20
C LYS A 68 1.26 -14.44 13.05
N MET A 69 1.39 -13.26 12.42
CA MET A 69 1.47 -11.98 13.13
C MET A 69 0.18 -11.64 13.89
N GLU A 70 -0.98 -11.87 13.27
CA GLU A 70 -2.29 -11.69 13.89
C GLU A 70 -2.46 -12.61 15.10
N THR A 71 -2.17 -13.91 14.92
CA THR A 71 -2.27 -14.91 15.99
C THR A 71 -1.43 -14.49 17.19
N GLN A 72 -0.16 -14.11 16.94
CA GLN A 72 0.73 -13.62 17.99
C GLN A 72 0.15 -12.38 18.70
N ALA A 73 -0.33 -11.38 17.96
CA ALA A 73 -0.86 -10.16 18.56
C ALA A 73 -2.11 -10.44 19.42
N ARG A 74 -3.02 -11.30 18.96
CA ARG A 74 -4.24 -11.68 19.70
C ARG A 74 -3.94 -12.51 20.94
N GLU A 75 -2.98 -13.43 20.88
CA GLU A 75 -2.57 -14.24 22.05
C GLU A 75 -2.01 -13.38 23.18
N PHE A 76 -1.34 -12.26 22.85
CA PHE A 76 -0.90 -11.27 23.83
C PHE A 76 -2.01 -10.30 24.30
N GLY A 77 -3.24 -10.44 23.79
CA GLY A 77 -4.41 -9.69 24.23
C GLY A 77 -4.73 -8.45 23.40
N LEU A 78 -4.19 -8.29 22.19
CA LEU A 78 -4.55 -7.17 21.32
C LEU A 78 -6.02 -7.25 20.92
N VAL A 79 -6.78 -6.19 21.23
CA VAL A 79 -8.14 -6.00 20.74
C VAL A 79 -8.07 -5.42 19.33
N ILE A 80 -8.69 -6.11 18.38
CA ILE A 80 -8.77 -5.69 16.98
C ILE A 80 -10.24 -5.53 16.61
N LYS A 81 -10.63 -4.35 16.09
CA LYS A 81 -11.97 -4.07 15.57
C LYS A 81 -11.91 -3.73 14.08
N THR A 82 -12.91 -4.23 13.34
CA THR A 82 -13.11 -3.87 11.94
C THR A 82 -13.93 -2.59 11.88
N GLU A 83 -13.25 -1.45 11.74
CA GLU A 83 -13.86 -0.13 11.76
C GLU A 83 -12.97 0.90 11.05
N GLU A 84 -13.56 1.72 10.18
CA GLU A 84 -12.81 2.73 9.44
C GLU A 84 -12.69 4.04 10.23
N VAL A 85 -11.46 4.50 10.44
CA VAL A 85 -11.19 5.83 11.00
C VAL A 85 -11.37 6.89 9.92
N LYS A 86 -12.27 7.85 10.18
CA LYS A 86 -12.62 8.95 9.26
C LYS A 86 -11.89 10.25 9.58
N ALA A 87 -11.49 10.46 10.84
CA ALA A 87 -10.76 11.65 11.26
C ALA A 87 -10.08 11.44 12.62
N ILE A 88 -9.05 12.24 12.89
CA ILE A 88 -8.50 12.44 14.24
C ILE A 88 -8.73 13.90 14.62
N LYS A 89 -9.37 14.13 15.76
CA LYS A 89 -9.51 15.47 16.36
C LYS A 89 -8.58 15.58 17.55
N VAL A 90 -7.77 16.63 17.55
CA VAL A 90 -6.77 16.89 18.58
C VAL A 90 -7.27 18.07 19.42
N ASP A 91 -7.58 17.80 20.68
CA ASP A 91 -8.02 18.81 21.65
C ASP A 91 -7.30 18.55 22.99
N GLY A 92 -6.19 19.25 23.20
CA GLY A 92 -5.31 19.02 24.35
C GLY A 92 -4.60 17.66 24.31
N GLU A 93 -4.46 17.03 25.47
CA GLU A 93 -3.72 15.77 25.61
C GLU A 93 -4.48 14.54 25.09
N VAL A 94 -5.82 14.56 25.19
CA VAL A 94 -6.69 13.45 24.75
C VAL A 94 -7.13 13.68 23.31
N LYS A 95 -6.79 12.74 22.45
CA LYS A 95 -7.17 12.72 21.03
C LYS A 95 -8.47 11.94 20.88
N LYS A 96 -9.31 12.40 19.95
CA LYS A 96 -10.56 11.75 19.58
C LYS A 96 -10.40 11.11 18.19
N VAL A 97 -10.58 9.80 18.13
CA VAL A 97 -10.59 9.01 16.88
C VAL A 97 -12.03 8.84 16.44
N VAL A 98 -12.38 9.40 15.28
CA VAL A 98 -13.74 9.44 14.74
C VAL A 98 -13.94 8.32 13.74
N THR A 99 -15.02 7.57 13.90
CA THR A 99 -15.42 6.44 13.05
C THR A 99 -16.93 6.54 12.74
N GLU A 100 -17.48 5.56 12.03
CA GLU A 100 -18.94 5.47 11.80
C GLU A 100 -19.70 4.84 12.98
N ASP A 101 -19.10 3.89 13.71
CA ASP A 101 -19.79 3.12 14.75
C ASP A 101 -19.63 3.70 16.16
N GLY A 102 -18.73 4.66 16.36
CA GLY A 102 -18.61 5.41 17.61
C GLY A 102 -17.21 5.97 17.87
N ASP A 103 -17.16 7.14 18.49
CA ASP A 103 -15.88 7.80 18.74
C ASP A 103 -15.07 7.15 19.88
N TYR A 104 -13.76 7.02 19.67
CA TYR A 104 -12.80 6.56 20.67
C TYR A 104 -11.93 7.69 21.20
N PHE A 105 -11.43 7.54 22.43
CA PHE A 105 -10.59 8.53 23.10
C PHE A 105 -9.29 7.89 23.56
N THR A 106 -8.17 8.58 23.33
CA THR A 106 -6.85 8.09 23.70
C THR A 106 -5.84 9.21 23.89
N ARG A 107 -4.80 8.99 24.71
CA ARG A 107 -3.66 9.89 24.83
C ARG A 107 -2.64 9.68 23.69
N SER A 108 -2.58 8.51 23.06
CA SER A 108 -1.57 8.20 22.03
C SER A 108 -2.15 7.46 20.82
N ILE A 109 -1.68 7.81 19.61
CA ILE A 109 -2.13 7.20 18.35
C ILE A 109 -0.92 6.78 17.51
N ILE A 110 -0.98 5.58 16.91
CA ILE A 110 -0.06 5.16 15.85
C ILE A 110 -0.83 5.00 14.55
N VAL A 111 -0.50 5.81 13.55
CA VAL A 111 -1.04 5.71 12.20
C VAL A 111 -0.20 4.72 11.39
N ALA A 112 -0.77 3.56 11.08
CA ALA A 112 -0.16 2.47 10.32
C ALA A 112 -1.00 2.07 9.09
N THR A 113 -1.68 3.04 8.48
CA THR A 113 -2.65 2.84 7.40
C THR A 113 -2.03 2.45 6.05
N GLY A 114 -0.70 2.43 5.97
CA GLY A 114 0.05 2.04 4.78
C GLY A 114 -0.17 2.96 3.57
N ALA A 115 0.00 2.39 2.39
CA ALA A 115 -0.22 3.05 1.12
C ALA A 115 -1.03 2.14 0.19
N SER A 116 -1.61 2.71 -0.86
CA SER A 116 -2.35 2.00 -1.90
C SER A 116 -1.68 2.23 -3.26
N PRO A 117 -1.79 1.30 -4.23
CA PRO A 117 -1.32 1.56 -5.58
C PRO A 117 -1.94 2.84 -6.15
N SER A 118 -1.14 3.67 -6.81
CA SER A 118 -1.65 4.88 -7.45
C SER A 118 -2.51 4.53 -8.66
N ARG A 119 -3.67 5.20 -8.75
CA ARG A 119 -4.58 5.14 -9.89
C ARG A 119 -4.04 5.98 -11.06
N LEU A 120 -4.48 5.68 -12.27
CA LEU A 120 -4.27 6.54 -13.44
C LEU A 120 -5.21 7.75 -13.43
N GLY A 121 -6.40 7.61 -12.83
CA GLY A 121 -7.45 8.63 -12.79
C GLY A 121 -8.15 8.80 -14.13
N VAL A 122 -8.25 7.72 -14.92
CA VAL A 122 -8.82 7.75 -16.28
C VAL A 122 -10.22 7.16 -16.33
N GLU A 123 -11.00 7.56 -17.32
CA GLU A 123 -12.33 7.00 -17.55
C GLU A 123 -12.25 5.48 -17.74
N GLY A 124 -13.17 4.76 -17.10
CA GLY A 124 -13.27 3.30 -17.14
C GLY A 124 -12.39 2.56 -16.15
N GLU A 125 -11.38 3.21 -15.55
CA GLU A 125 -10.48 2.56 -14.58
C GLU A 125 -11.28 1.96 -13.41
N GLU A 126 -12.03 2.78 -12.67
CA GLU A 126 -12.68 2.32 -11.43
C GLU A 126 -13.63 1.13 -11.66
N ARG A 127 -14.36 1.13 -12.78
CA ARG A 127 -15.34 0.08 -13.12
C ARG A 127 -14.69 -1.25 -13.51
N LEU A 128 -13.48 -1.22 -14.06
CA LEU A 128 -12.81 -2.39 -14.65
C LEU A 128 -11.70 -2.97 -13.75
N ILE A 129 -11.51 -2.43 -12.55
CA ILE A 129 -10.65 -3.03 -11.51
C ILE A 129 -11.15 -4.44 -11.15
N GLY A 130 -10.23 -5.41 -11.15
CA GLY A 130 -10.56 -6.82 -10.95
C GLY A 130 -11.29 -7.46 -12.14
N ARG A 131 -11.55 -6.70 -13.21
CA ARG A 131 -12.20 -7.15 -14.45
C ARG A 131 -11.32 -6.87 -15.66
N GLY A 132 -10.02 -7.13 -15.53
CA GLY A 132 -9.01 -6.84 -16.55
C GLY A 132 -8.01 -5.76 -16.15
N ILE A 133 -8.32 -4.92 -15.15
CA ILE A 133 -7.35 -4.02 -14.53
C ILE A 133 -6.80 -4.63 -13.24
N SER A 134 -5.48 -4.65 -13.11
CA SER A 134 -4.76 -5.16 -11.94
C SER A 134 -3.63 -4.22 -11.50
N PHE A 135 -3.29 -4.32 -10.21
CA PHE A 135 -2.13 -3.67 -9.61
C PHE A 135 -1.14 -4.71 -9.05
N CYS A 136 -1.31 -5.99 -9.41
CA CYS A 136 -0.48 -7.10 -8.98
C CYS A 136 -0.33 -8.12 -10.13
N GLY A 137 0.78 -8.03 -10.87
CA GLY A 137 1.08 -8.99 -11.94
C GLY A 137 1.31 -10.39 -11.41
N THR A 138 1.86 -10.49 -10.20
CA THR A 138 2.07 -11.77 -9.50
C THR A 138 0.75 -12.48 -9.17
N CYS A 139 -0.28 -11.75 -8.75
CA CYS A 139 -1.57 -12.29 -8.34
C CYS A 139 -2.41 -12.69 -9.55
N ASP A 140 -2.53 -11.77 -10.51
CA ASP A 140 -3.55 -11.88 -11.55
C ASP A 140 -2.97 -12.37 -12.88
N GLY A 141 -1.65 -12.38 -13.05
CA GLY A 141 -0.99 -12.68 -14.32
C GLY A 141 -1.38 -14.03 -14.92
N PHE A 142 -1.66 -15.03 -14.09
CA PHE A 142 -2.12 -16.35 -14.55
C PHE A 142 -3.45 -16.30 -15.28
N PHE A 143 -4.38 -15.41 -14.89
CA PHE A 143 -5.69 -15.27 -15.55
C PHE A 143 -5.59 -14.69 -16.97
N PHE A 144 -4.45 -14.11 -17.32
CA PHE A 144 -4.16 -13.56 -18.65
C PHE A 144 -3.29 -14.51 -19.48
N LYS A 145 -3.36 -15.82 -19.22
CA LYS A 145 -2.63 -16.82 -19.99
C LYS A 145 -2.94 -16.71 -21.49
N ASP A 146 -1.89 -16.65 -22.31
CA ASP A 146 -1.95 -16.52 -23.77
C ASP A 146 -2.69 -15.26 -24.27
N LYS A 147 -2.86 -14.26 -23.40
CA LYS A 147 -3.49 -12.95 -23.71
C LYS A 147 -2.45 -11.85 -23.96
N ASP A 148 -2.88 -10.74 -24.54
CA ASP A 148 -2.05 -9.54 -24.64
C ASP A 148 -2.40 -8.56 -23.53
N VAL A 149 -1.38 -8.05 -22.84
CA VAL A 149 -1.56 -7.14 -21.70
C VAL A 149 -0.70 -5.88 -21.83
N ILE A 150 -1.15 -4.80 -21.21
CA ILE A 150 -0.37 -3.57 -21.06
C ILE A 150 0.12 -3.44 -19.64
N VAL A 151 1.36 -2.99 -19.48
CA VAL A 151 1.92 -2.54 -18.21
C VAL A 151 2.13 -1.03 -18.28
N VAL A 152 1.50 -0.27 -17.38
CA VAL A 152 1.62 1.19 -17.32
C VAL A 152 2.63 1.58 -16.24
N GLY A 153 3.77 2.11 -16.64
CA GLY A 153 4.83 2.48 -15.72
C GLY A 153 6.22 2.42 -16.36
N GLY A 154 7.25 2.85 -15.63
CA GLY A 154 8.63 2.79 -16.13
C GLY A 154 9.70 2.80 -15.03
N GLY A 155 9.31 2.56 -13.78
CA GLY A 155 10.24 2.31 -12.67
C GLY A 155 10.49 0.81 -12.48
N ASP A 156 11.26 0.46 -11.44
CA ASP A 156 11.63 -0.93 -11.15
C ASP A 156 10.41 -1.85 -11.03
N THR A 157 9.38 -1.46 -10.26
CA THR A 157 8.16 -2.25 -10.08
C THR A 157 7.50 -2.61 -11.41
N ALA A 158 7.32 -1.62 -12.30
CA ALA A 158 6.69 -1.85 -13.60
C ALA A 158 7.48 -2.87 -14.44
N ILE A 159 8.81 -2.79 -14.42
CA ILE A 159 9.66 -3.66 -15.23
C ILE A 159 9.80 -5.06 -14.64
N ILE A 160 9.88 -5.18 -13.31
CA ILE A 160 9.86 -6.47 -12.62
C ILE A 160 8.56 -7.22 -12.93
N GLU A 161 7.42 -6.54 -12.81
CA GLU A 161 6.11 -7.13 -13.07
C GLU A 161 5.90 -7.45 -14.56
N ALA A 162 6.36 -6.59 -15.47
CA ALA A 162 6.34 -6.88 -16.90
C ALA A 162 7.14 -8.15 -17.24
N LEU A 163 8.34 -8.31 -16.69
CA LEU A 163 9.15 -9.52 -16.85
C LEU A 163 8.44 -10.75 -16.28
N PHE A 164 7.84 -10.65 -15.10
CA PHE A 164 7.08 -11.74 -14.50
C PHE A 164 5.90 -12.18 -15.38
N LEU A 165 5.11 -11.23 -15.88
CA LEU A 165 3.93 -11.49 -16.71
C LEU A 165 4.29 -12.27 -17.98
N THR A 166 5.48 -12.09 -18.55
CA THR A 166 5.93 -12.83 -19.76
C THR A 166 5.91 -14.35 -19.62
N ARG A 167 5.89 -14.87 -18.39
CA ARG A 167 5.76 -16.31 -18.09
C ARG A 167 4.39 -16.88 -18.46
N PHE A 168 3.35 -16.05 -18.47
CA PHE A 168 1.96 -16.47 -18.66
C PHE A 168 1.34 -15.89 -19.93
N VAL A 169 1.58 -14.60 -20.17
CA VAL A 169 0.91 -13.86 -21.25
C VAL A 169 1.59 -14.09 -22.60
N ARG A 170 0.87 -13.80 -23.67
CA ARG A 170 1.39 -13.84 -25.05
C ARG A 170 2.33 -12.67 -25.30
N LYS A 171 1.92 -11.45 -24.96
CA LYS A 171 2.73 -10.23 -25.12
C LYS A 171 2.45 -9.22 -24.01
N VAL A 172 3.50 -8.55 -23.56
CA VAL A 172 3.43 -7.39 -22.66
C VAL A 172 3.81 -6.14 -23.44
N THR A 173 2.97 -5.10 -23.41
CA THR A 173 3.35 -3.77 -23.92
C THR A 173 3.52 -2.81 -22.74
N VAL A 174 4.76 -2.36 -22.50
CA VAL A 174 5.06 -1.36 -21.48
C VAL A 174 4.75 0.02 -22.03
N VAL A 175 3.75 0.69 -21.48
CA VAL A 175 3.36 2.06 -21.82
C VAL A 175 4.03 3.01 -20.83
N HIS A 176 4.88 3.90 -21.36
CA HIS A 176 5.58 4.88 -20.54
C HIS A 176 5.49 6.28 -21.13
N ARG A 177 5.22 7.26 -20.26
CA ARG A 177 5.03 8.68 -20.63
C ARG A 177 6.30 9.42 -21.08
N ARG A 178 7.44 8.73 -21.13
CA ARG A 178 8.76 9.26 -21.54
C ARG A 178 9.39 8.28 -22.52
N ASN A 179 10.54 8.64 -23.07
CA ASN A 179 11.34 7.80 -23.96
C ASN A 179 12.48 7.04 -23.25
N GLU A 180 12.48 7.04 -21.92
CA GLU A 180 13.47 6.31 -21.11
C GLU A 180 12.83 5.73 -19.84
N LEU A 181 13.37 4.61 -19.35
CA LEU A 181 12.97 4.00 -18.09
C LEU A 181 13.75 4.60 -16.92
N ARG A 182 13.09 4.71 -15.77
CA ARG A 182 13.71 4.99 -14.47
C ARG A 182 14.22 3.74 -13.76
N ALA A 183 13.86 2.55 -14.25
CA ALA A 183 14.30 1.29 -13.67
C ALA A 183 15.84 1.17 -13.67
N THR A 184 16.40 0.36 -12.79
CA THR A 184 17.84 0.06 -12.76
C THR A 184 18.31 -0.55 -14.08
N LYS A 185 19.56 -0.29 -14.46
CA LYS A 185 20.11 -0.69 -15.78
C LYS A 185 19.99 -2.18 -16.07
N ILE A 186 20.22 -3.02 -15.06
CA ILE A 186 20.07 -4.48 -15.20
C ILE A 186 18.63 -4.91 -15.52
N LEU A 187 17.62 -4.23 -14.97
CA LEU A 187 16.22 -4.50 -15.29
C LEU A 187 15.87 -4.02 -16.70
N GLN A 188 16.38 -2.85 -17.09
CA GLN A 188 16.21 -2.36 -18.46
C GLN A 188 16.79 -3.36 -19.48
N GLU A 189 18.03 -3.82 -19.27
CA GLU A 189 18.68 -4.79 -20.15
C GLU A 189 17.89 -6.10 -20.27
N ARG A 190 17.38 -6.63 -19.15
CA ARG A 190 16.55 -7.85 -19.16
C ARG A 190 15.25 -7.64 -19.93
N ALA A 191 14.60 -6.48 -19.74
CA ALA A 191 13.34 -6.18 -20.40
C ALA A 191 13.52 -5.95 -21.90
N PHE A 192 14.57 -5.24 -22.33
CA PHE A 192 14.87 -5.02 -23.74
C PHE A 192 15.29 -6.29 -24.48
N LYS A 193 15.86 -7.29 -23.79
CA LYS A 193 16.21 -8.59 -24.37
C LYS A 193 15.03 -9.58 -24.45
N ASN A 194 13.92 -9.30 -23.79
CA ASN A 194 12.77 -10.22 -23.75
C ASN A 194 11.84 -9.97 -24.94
N GLU A 195 11.75 -10.93 -25.86
CA GLU A 195 10.98 -10.81 -27.11
C GLU A 195 9.46 -10.65 -26.89
N LYS A 196 8.94 -11.04 -25.72
CA LYS A 196 7.52 -10.83 -25.36
C LYS A 196 7.22 -9.42 -24.87
N ILE A 197 8.24 -8.59 -24.61
CA ILE A 197 8.06 -7.22 -24.13
C ILE A 197 8.24 -6.22 -25.27
N GLY A 198 7.16 -5.49 -25.57
CA GLY A 198 7.19 -4.30 -26.41
C GLY A 198 7.16 -3.02 -25.56
N PHE A 199 7.64 -1.92 -26.13
CA PHE A 199 7.59 -0.61 -25.48
C PHE A 199 6.80 0.37 -26.32
N LEU A 200 5.94 1.12 -25.65
CA LEU A 200 5.20 2.24 -26.21
C LEU A 200 5.60 3.50 -25.45
N TRP A 201 6.62 4.17 -25.99
CA TRP A 201 7.21 5.37 -25.43
C TRP A 201 6.34 6.60 -25.64
N ASP A 202 6.64 7.64 -24.85
CA ASP A 202 6.01 8.95 -24.93
C ASP A 202 4.47 8.87 -24.97
N SER A 203 3.90 7.88 -24.27
CA SER A 203 2.47 7.55 -24.36
C SER A 203 1.86 7.38 -22.98
N VAL A 204 0.58 7.75 -22.87
CA VAL A 204 -0.25 7.58 -21.67
C VAL A 204 -1.56 6.89 -22.03
N VAL A 205 -2.11 6.13 -21.09
CA VAL A 205 -3.51 5.68 -21.19
C VAL A 205 -4.40 6.87 -20.87
N GLU A 206 -5.38 7.13 -21.74
CA GLU A 206 -6.35 8.22 -21.58
C GLU A 206 -7.74 7.68 -21.18
N ARG A 207 -8.08 6.47 -21.62
CA ARG A 207 -9.32 5.77 -21.26
C ARG A 207 -9.14 4.27 -21.38
N ILE A 208 -9.86 3.51 -20.55
CA ILE A 208 -9.93 2.05 -20.60
C ILE A 208 -11.38 1.65 -20.91
N GLU A 209 -11.59 0.87 -21.95
CA GLU A 209 -12.93 0.50 -22.43
C GLU A 209 -13.15 -1.02 -22.40
N GLY A 210 -14.41 -1.40 -22.19
CA GLY A 210 -14.88 -2.78 -22.24
C GLY A 210 -16.21 -2.95 -21.52
N LYS A 211 -17.03 -3.93 -21.93
CA LYS A 211 -18.39 -4.09 -21.38
C LYS A 211 -18.34 -4.68 -19.98
N GLU A 212 -17.88 -5.93 -19.88
CA GLU A 212 -17.77 -6.64 -18.60
C GLU A 212 -16.33 -6.68 -18.11
N THR A 213 -15.41 -6.91 -19.03
CA THR A 213 -13.96 -6.89 -18.80
C THR A 213 -13.30 -5.87 -19.73
N VAL A 214 -12.02 -5.59 -19.51
CA VAL A 214 -11.20 -4.80 -20.44
C VAL A 214 -11.23 -5.43 -21.83
N GLU A 215 -11.42 -4.60 -22.85
CA GLU A 215 -11.39 -5.00 -24.27
C GLU A 215 -10.35 -4.18 -25.07
N LYS A 216 -10.15 -2.91 -24.68
CA LYS A 216 -9.21 -2.00 -25.35
C LYS A 216 -8.84 -0.81 -24.47
N VAL A 217 -7.75 -0.14 -24.83
CA VAL A 217 -7.33 1.14 -24.26
C VAL A 217 -7.25 2.21 -25.34
N ILE A 218 -7.56 3.43 -24.94
CA ILE A 218 -7.30 4.65 -25.71
C ILE A 218 -6.00 5.23 -25.17
N LEU A 219 -5.03 5.40 -26.06
CA LEU A 219 -3.70 5.87 -25.74
C LEU A 219 -3.46 7.21 -26.42
N ARG A 220 -2.73 8.10 -25.75
CA ARG A 220 -2.31 9.38 -26.31
C ARG A 220 -0.80 9.51 -26.26
N ASN A 221 -0.19 9.80 -27.41
CA ASN A 221 1.21 10.18 -27.45
C ASN A 221 1.35 11.61 -26.93
N VAL A 222 2.12 11.81 -25.86
CA VAL A 222 2.25 13.12 -25.20
C VAL A 222 3.14 14.11 -25.95
N LYS A 223 3.91 13.66 -26.95
CA LYS A 223 4.72 14.52 -27.82
C LYS A 223 3.95 14.98 -29.05
N THR A 224 3.24 14.07 -29.72
CA THR A 224 2.51 14.38 -30.96
C THR A 224 1.07 14.82 -30.70
N GLY A 225 0.51 14.48 -29.55
CA GLY A 225 -0.91 14.66 -29.24
C GLY A 225 -1.82 13.62 -29.91
N GLU A 226 -1.27 12.71 -30.71
CA GLU A 226 -2.05 11.70 -31.43
C GLU A 226 -2.67 10.68 -30.46
N THR A 227 -3.96 10.46 -30.63
CA THR A 227 -4.73 9.41 -29.95
C THR A 227 -4.97 8.21 -30.84
N PHE A 228 -4.78 7.02 -30.29
CA PHE A 228 -5.00 5.76 -31.01
C PHE A 228 -5.53 4.67 -30.07
N VAL A 229 -6.11 3.64 -30.66
CA VAL A 229 -6.75 2.52 -29.96
C VAL A 229 -5.85 1.29 -29.99
N ARG A 230 -5.79 0.56 -28.87
CA ARG A 230 -5.20 -0.78 -28.81
C ARG A 230 -6.17 -1.74 -28.14
N GLU A 231 -6.55 -2.79 -28.86
CA GLU A 231 -7.22 -3.95 -28.27
C GLU A 231 -6.27 -4.64 -27.30
N ILE A 232 -6.76 -4.95 -26.11
CA ILE A 232 -5.96 -5.54 -25.04
C ILE A 232 -6.88 -6.30 -24.09
N ASP A 233 -6.38 -7.41 -23.55
CA ASP A 233 -7.15 -8.22 -22.61
C ASP A 233 -6.99 -7.73 -21.16
N GLY A 234 -5.87 -7.07 -20.84
CA GLY A 234 -5.57 -6.63 -19.48
C GLY A 234 -4.66 -5.41 -19.37
N VAL A 235 -4.81 -4.68 -18.27
CA VAL A 235 -4.03 -3.48 -17.94
C VAL A 235 -3.49 -3.60 -16.51
N PHE A 236 -2.16 -3.63 -16.39
CA PHE A 236 -1.45 -3.67 -15.13
C PHE A 236 -0.83 -2.30 -14.83
N ILE A 237 -1.17 -1.70 -13.69
CA ILE A 237 -0.85 -0.30 -13.39
C ILE A 237 0.21 -0.23 -12.27
N PHE A 238 1.39 0.31 -12.60
CA PHE A 238 2.53 0.46 -11.68
C PHE A 238 3.12 1.87 -11.76
N VAL A 239 2.29 2.88 -11.51
CA VAL A 239 2.68 4.31 -11.60
C VAL A 239 3.09 4.93 -10.26
N GLY A 240 3.15 4.14 -9.19
CA GLY A 240 3.54 4.57 -7.86
C GLY A 240 2.57 4.08 -6.79
N ILE A 241 2.69 4.65 -5.60
CA ILE A 241 1.77 4.43 -4.49
C ILE A 241 1.35 5.77 -3.91
N THR A 242 0.16 5.78 -3.32
CA THR A 242 -0.42 6.92 -2.61
C THR A 242 -0.60 6.52 -1.14
N PRO A 243 -0.05 7.27 -0.17
CA PRO A 243 -0.23 6.96 1.25
C PRO A 243 -1.70 7.12 1.65
N ASN A 244 -2.18 6.28 2.56
CA ASN A 244 -3.55 6.28 3.06
C ASN A 244 -3.71 7.26 4.23
N SER A 245 -3.38 8.53 4.00
CA SER A 245 -3.27 9.61 5.00
C SER A 245 -4.27 10.75 4.77
N GLN A 246 -5.19 10.62 3.81
CA GLN A 246 -6.07 11.72 3.36
C GLN A 246 -6.92 12.29 4.50
N PHE A 247 -7.37 11.43 5.43
CA PHE A 247 -8.16 11.81 6.60
C PHE A 247 -7.40 12.65 7.65
N LEU A 248 -6.08 12.82 7.47
CA LEU A 248 -5.19 13.56 8.37
C LEU A 248 -4.79 14.93 7.79
N LYS A 249 -5.28 15.27 6.59
CA LYS A 249 -4.96 16.54 5.94
C LYS A 249 -5.43 17.70 6.81
N GLY A 250 -4.49 18.56 7.21
CA GLY A 250 -4.73 19.69 8.12
C GLY A 250 -4.65 19.34 9.60
N THR A 251 -4.48 18.06 9.96
CA THR A 251 -4.24 17.61 11.34
C THR A 251 -2.75 17.42 11.61
N ILE A 252 -2.00 16.84 10.66
CA ILE A 252 -0.55 16.60 10.76
C ILE A 252 0.17 17.02 9.48
N ASP A 253 1.49 17.18 9.57
CA ASP A 253 2.34 17.56 8.45
C ASP A 253 2.51 16.40 7.46
N LEU A 254 2.16 16.67 6.21
CA LEU A 254 2.32 15.74 5.09
C LEU A 254 3.28 16.35 4.07
N ASP A 255 4.06 15.51 3.38
CA ASP A 255 4.82 15.96 2.22
C ASP A 255 3.91 16.24 1.01
N GLU A 256 4.48 16.76 -0.08
CA GLU A 256 3.74 17.08 -1.31
C GLU A 256 3.00 15.88 -1.93
N LYS A 257 3.42 14.65 -1.60
CA LYS A 257 2.81 13.40 -2.07
C LYS A 257 1.84 12.80 -1.05
N GLY A 258 1.62 13.48 0.08
CA GLY A 258 0.74 13.08 1.16
C GLY A 258 1.38 12.14 2.18
N PHE A 259 2.68 11.84 2.12
CA PHE A 259 3.30 10.96 3.12
C PHE A 259 3.46 11.70 4.44
N ILE A 260 3.20 10.99 5.55
CA ILE A 260 3.32 11.57 6.88
C ILE A 260 4.80 11.88 7.18
N MET A 261 5.06 13.12 7.58
CA MET A 261 6.37 13.54 8.06
C MET A 261 6.52 13.10 9.52
N THR A 262 7.68 12.54 9.86
CA THR A 262 8.01 12.17 11.24
C THR A 262 9.45 12.50 11.56
N ASP A 263 9.75 12.59 12.86
CA ASP A 263 11.11 12.58 13.38
C ASP A 263 11.70 11.15 13.41
N ASP A 264 12.86 10.99 14.05
CA ASP A 264 13.56 9.70 14.22
C ASP A 264 12.86 8.76 15.20
N ASN A 265 12.01 9.28 16.10
CA ASN A 265 11.16 8.50 17.00
C ASN A 265 9.82 8.12 16.36
N LEU A 266 9.61 8.50 15.10
CA LEU A 266 8.38 8.32 14.34
C LEU A 266 7.20 9.16 14.85
N GLU A 267 7.47 10.17 15.67
CA GLU A 267 6.48 11.16 16.10
C GLU A 267 6.18 12.13 14.95
N THR A 268 4.91 12.45 14.77
CA THR A 268 4.45 13.41 13.75
C THR A 268 4.61 14.85 14.24
N SER A 269 4.12 15.84 13.47
CA SER A 269 4.08 17.24 13.94
C SER A 269 3.14 17.46 15.13
N VAL A 270 2.31 16.48 15.49
CA VAL A 270 1.44 16.51 16.68
C VAL A 270 1.93 15.52 17.72
N SER A 271 2.19 16.02 18.93
CA SER A 271 2.74 15.19 20.00
C SER A 271 1.77 14.11 20.47
N GLY A 272 2.30 12.91 20.69
CA GLY A 272 1.52 11.71 20.99
C GLY A 272 0.81 11.11 19.77
N ILE A 273 1.07 11.60 18.55
CA ILE A 273 0.67 10.93 17.31
C ILE A 273 1.94 10.50 16.58
N PHE A 274 2.04 9.21 16.29
CA PHE A 274 3.14 8.56 15.61
C PHE A 274 2.68 7.99 14.28
N ALA A 275 3.60 7.74 13.34
CA ALA A 275 3.28 7.08 12.07
C ALA A 275 4.30 6.00 11.70
N ALA A 276 3.80 4.82 11.32
CA ALA A 276 4.63 3.65 11.08
C ALA A 276 4.31 2.99 9.73
N GLY A 277 5.34 2.42 9.09
CA GLY A 277 5.21 1.72 7.82
C GLY A 277 5.11 2.64 6.62
N ASP A 278 4.43 2.19 5.58
CA ASP A 278 4.51 2.83 4.25
C ASP A 278 3.68 4.11 4.11
N VAL A 279 2.88 4.46 5.13
CA VAL A 279 2.12 5.73 5.18
C VAL A 279 3.04 6.95 5.35
N ARG A 280 4.23 6.74 5.90
CA ARG A 280 5.16 7.81 6.26
C ARG A 280 6.27 8.00 5.21
N LYS A 281 6.87 9.20 5.17
CA LYS A 281 7.93 9.52 4.22
C LYS A 281 9.22 8.78 4.58
N LYS A 282 9.52 7.71 3.85
CA LYS A 282 10.74 6.93 4.03
C LYS A 282 11.38 6.49 2.72
N LEU A 283 12.65 6.10 2.84
CA LEU A 283 13.47 5.63 1.73
C LEU A 283 13.01 4.24 1.26
N LEU A 284 12.99 3.27 2.18
CA LEU A 284 12.71 1.87 1.88
C LEU A 284 11.32 1.48 2.37
N ARG A 285 10.56 0.79 1.51
CA ARG A 285 9.20 0.30 1.76
C ARG A 285 9.20 -1.22 1.67
N GLN A 286 9.38 -1.86 2.82
CA GLN A 286 9.51 -3.30 2.97
C GLN A 286 8.86 -3.74 4.28
N ILE A 287 8.45 -5.01 4.36
CA ILE A 287 7.87 -5.59 5.58
C ILE A 287 8.83 -5.40 6.77
N SER A 288 10.13 -5.66 6.58
CA SER A 288 11.15 -5.50 7.61
C SER A 288 11.21 -4.07 8.16
N THR A 289 11.17 -3.06 7.28
CA THR A 289 11.11 -1.66 7.70
C THR A 289 9.79 -1.31 8.37
N ALA A 290 8.66 -1.84 7.89
CA ALA A 290 7.35 -1.57 8.48
C ALA A 290 7.22 -2.18 9.88
N VAL A 291 7.75 -3.38 10.09
CA VAL A 291 7.84 -4.03 11.41
C VAL A 291 8.76 -3.23 12.35
N GLY A 292 9.92 -2.81 11.86
CA GLY A 292 10.82 -1.93 12.61
C GLY A 292 10.14 -0.62 13.01
N ASP A 293 9.47 0.04 12.06
CA ASP A 293 8.70 1.27 12.31
C ASP A 293 7.61 1.04 13.38
N GLY A 294 6.87 -0.07 13.28
CA GLY A 294 5.81 -0.41 14.25
C GLY A 294 6.33 -0.60 15.67
N ALA A 295 7.46 -1.29 15.84
CA ALA A 295 8.10 -1.48 17.13
C ALA A 295 8.61 -0.15 17.71
N THR A 296 9.31 0.65 16.90
CA THR A 296 9.82 1.97 17.32
C THR A 296 8.69 2.91 17.73
N ALA A 297 7.61 3.00 16.94
CA ALA A 297 6.47 3.86 17.24
C ALA A 297 5.75 3.44 18.52
N ALA A 298 5.59 2.15 18.77
CA ALA A 298 4.98 1.65 20.01
C ALA A 298 5.84 1.95 21.24
N PHE A 299 7.16 1.78 21.14
CA PHE A 299 8.06 2.12 22.24
C PHE A 299 8.09 3.64 22.51
N ALA A 300 8.08 4.47 21.46
CA ALA A 300 8.00 5.91 21.60
C ALA A 300 6.66 6.35 22.23
N ALA A 301 5.56 5.72 21.84
CA ALA A 301 4.24 5.96 22.42
C ALA A 301 4.18 5.59 23.91
N GLU A 302 4.78 4.47 24.33
CA GLU A 302 4.92 4.10 25.74
C GLU A 302 5.67 5.19 26.53
N LYS A 303 6.83 5.64 26.01
CA LYS A 303 7.64 6.70 26.64
C LYS A 303 6.92 8.05 26.69
N TYR A 304 6.05 8.33 25.74
CA TYR A 304 5.19 9.51 25.76
C TYR A 304 4.13 9.41 26.87
N LEU A 305 3.52 8.25 27.07
CA LEU A 305 2.45 8.03 28.06
C LEU A 305 2.93 7.99 29.51
N GLU A 306 4.21 7.66 29.74
CA GLU A 306 4.88 7.69 31.05
C GLU A 306 5.12 9.12 31.58
N LYS A 307 5.04 10.14 30.71
CA LYS A 307 5.17 11.55 31.07
C LYS A 307 3.83 12.15 31.50
#